data_AF-A0A831PUG4-F1
#
_entry.id   AF-A0A831PUG4-F1
#
_cell.length_a   1.000
_cell.length_b   1.000
_cell.length_c   1.000
_cell.angle_alpha   90.00
_cell.angle_beta   90.00
_cell.angle_gamma   90.00
#
_symmetry.space_group_name_H-M   'P 1'
#
loop_
_entity.id
_entity.type
_entity.pdbx_description
1 polymer ?
#
loop_
_entity_poly.entity_id
_entity_poly.type
_entity_poly.pdbx_seq_one_letter_code
_entity_poly.pdbx_strand_id
1 'polypeptide(L)'
;MGMFVLYGGTPRDVARLLNRLQREAAVPLLISADFEGGPGQQVAGASEYPANMAFAAAGDEDLMSRAAAAGAVEGRAMGIHLTYTPVCDIAWDPDNPAESVRSFGGDLDLLGRMVRAYVRGYHDNGMLTSAKHFPGRGDVRTMPHNPGWTWIDKPAAEVESQEFAAFKHGIEAGVDFVMTEHIAVPSVTDGSELPASVEPKLVTGWLKGRMGFEGVVTTDDLWYDHVVARFGAEEVAVRAFEAGHDVILKPQDPVAAIAALAGAVRSGRVAEARVDEAARRVLTLKARLGLHEERFVDEARVGAFVGTADHRAIVREVAAKSLTMLVNEGIMLLAPGPAEAAPKIVNISVQKVEGDPMPAALAAKLAAAFPGTRSFALGPGVDADGHRAAWRALGEADVVVLSLFVARDRLGDAAPFRPGDLGFLERVIAAKPGAVVAMSYGNPHLIRKLPGVAAFLVGYGERGWFGNQAVYFDVFIEALKGGLRPSGRLPVHISDAFPIGSGL
;
A
#
# COMPACT_ATOMS: atom_id res chain seq x y z
N MET A 1 -10.74 5.48 26.47
CA MET A 1 -9.99 5.53 25.19
C MET A 1 -10.60 6.60 24.29
N GLY A 2 -9.78 7.34 23.54
CA GLY A 2 -10.26 8.41 22.64
C GLY A 2 -10.49 7.96 21.20
N MET A 3 -9.80 6.90 20.76
CA MET A 3 -9.85 6.38 19.39
C MET A 3 -9.81 4.84 19.41
N PHE A 4 -10.18 4.22 18.29
CA PHE A 4 -10.09 2.78 18.08
C PHE A 4 -9.74 2.50 16.62
N VAL A 5 -8.73 1.66 16.39
CA VAL A 5 -8.32 1.21 15.05
C VAL A 5 -8.89 -0.18 14.77
N LEU A 6 -9.57 -0.33 13.63
CA LEU A 6 -10.22 -1.55 13.20
C LEU A 6 -9.31 -2.38 12.28
N TYR A 7 -9.29 -3.69 12.51
CA TYR A 7 -8.72 -4.68 11.61
C TYR A 7 -9.68 -5.87 11.46
N GLY A 8 -10.04 -6.21 10.21
CA GLY A 8 -10.84 -7.40 9.90
C GLY A 8 -12.35 -7.25 10.14
N GLY A 9 -13.11 -8.18 9.55
CA GLY A 9 -14.55 -8.33 9.73
C GLY A 9 -15.33 -8.34 8.41
N THR A 10 -16.66 -8.41 8.52
CA THR A 10 -17.60 -8.20 7.41
C THR A 10 -18.34 -6.87 7.61
N PRO A 11 -18.90 -6.24 6.57
CA PRO A 11 -19.44 -4.88 6.67
C PRO A 11 -20.47 -4.70 7.81
N ARG A 12 -21.40 -5.66 7.93
CA ARG A 12 -22.43 -5.61 8.98
C ARG A 12 -21.88 -5.90 10.37
N ASP A 13 -20.94 -6.84 10.49
CA ASP A 13 -20.34 -7.18 11.78
C ASP A 13 -19.45 -6.04 12.30
N VAL A 14 -18.75 -5.35 11.40
CA VAL A 14 -18.00 -4.13 11.70
C VAL A 14 -18.94 -3.04 12.21
N ALA A 15 -20.00 -2.71 11.47
CA ALA A 15 -20.97 -1.70 11.90
C ALA A 15 -21.57 -2.03 13.28
N ARG A 16 -21.92 -3.31 13.52
CA ARG A 16 -22.43 -3.77 14.81
C ARG A 16 -21.41 -3.61 15.94
N LEU A 17 -20.15 -4.00 15.70
CA LEU A 17 -19.07 -3.85 16.67
C LEU A 17 -18.86 -2.38 17.02
N LEU A 18 -18.74 -1.52 16.01
CA LEU A 18 -18.46 -0.10 16.20
C LEU A 18 -19.62 0.62 16.89
N ASN A 19 -20.88 0.30 16.53
CA ASN A 19 -22.05 0.76 17.28
C ASN A 19 -22.00 0.32 18.76
N ARG A 20 -21.60 -0.92 19.05
CA ARG A 20 -21.43 -1.39 20.44
C ARG A 20 -20.39 -0.56 21.18
N LEU A 21 -19.22 -0.36 20.58
CA LEU A 21 -18.16 0.46 21.18
C LEU A 21 -18.61 1.90 21.43
N GLN A 22 -19.37 2.49 20.50
CA GLN A 22 -19.92 3.84 20.64
C GLN A 22 -20.94 3.95 21.78
N ARG A 23 -21.70 2.89 22.10
CA ARG A 23 -22.63 2.85 23.26
C ARG A 23 -21.89 2.84 24.60
N GLU A 24 -20.78 2.12 24.68
CA GLU A 24 -19.95 2.03 25.90
C GLU A 24 -19.13 3.31 26.14
N ALA A 25 -18.93 4.13 25.10
CA ALA A 25 -18.08 5.30 25.17
C ALA A 25 -18.83 6.54 25.69
N ALA A 26 -18.39 7.07 26.84
CA ALA A 26 -18.92 8.31 27.39
C ALA A 26 -18.70 9.52 26.45
N VAL A 27 -17.51 9.61 25.86
CA VAL A 27 -17.18 10.55 24.78
C VAL A 27 -17.09 9.74 23.48
N PRO A 28 -17.73 10.18 22.37
CA PRO A 28 -17.71 9.44 21.11
C PRO A 28 -16.28 9.05 20.68
N LEU A 29 -16.12 7.83 20.19
CA LEU A 29 -14.84 7.34 19.67
C LEU A 29 -14.60 7.86 18.27
N LEU A 30 -13.36 8.24 17.97
CA LEU A 30 -12.92 8.38 16.58
C LEU A 30 -12.39 7.02 16.10
N ILE A 31 -13.17 6.36 15.25
CA ILE A 31 -12.81 5.08 14.65
C ILE A 31 -11.93 5.26 13.41
N SER A 32 -10.81 4.53 13.35
CA SER A 32 -9.86 4.53 12.24
C SER A 32 -9.65 3.14 11.63
N ALA A 33 -9.10 3.10 10.41
CA ALA A 33 -8.67 1.89 9.71
C ALA A 33 -7.61 2.22 8.64
N ASP A 34 -6.89 1.22 8.14
CA ASP A 34 -5.91 1.37 7.05
C ASP A 34 -6.55 1.09 5.68
N PHE A 35 -6.92 2.12 4.91
CA PHE A 35 -7.52 1.94 3.57
C PHE A 35 -6.56 2.27 2.42
N GLU A 36 -5.36 1.68 2.43
CA GLU A 36 -4.39 1.86 1.34
C GLU A 36 -4.93 1.30 0.03
N GLY A 37 -5.45 0.07 0.07
CA GLY A 37 -6.21 -0.55 -1.02
C GLY A 37 -7.71 -0.31 -0.94
N GLY A 38 -8.16 0.74 -0.23
CA GLY A 38 -9.56 0.96 0.09
C GLY A 38 -10.12 0.06 1.20
N PRO A 39 -11.42 0.16 1.52
CA PRO A 39 -12.01 -0.52 2.68
C PRO A 39 -12.00 -2.05 2.60
N GLY A 40 -12.02 -2.62 1.38
CA GLY A 40 -11.93 -4.06 1.14
C GLY A 40 -10.64 -4.70 1.65
N GLN A 41 -9.57 -3.92 1.82
CA GLN A 41 -8.33 -4.38 2.44
C GLN A 41 -8.55 -4.82 3.90
N GLN A 42 -9.46 -4.15 4.63
CA GLN A 42 -9.77 -4.43 6.02
C GLN A 42 -11.01 -5.30 6.20
N VAL A 43 -12.03 -5.03 5.38
CA VAL A 43 -13.38 -5.57 5.58
C VAL A 43 -13.78 -6.41 4.39
N ALA A 44 -13.85 -7.71 4.60
CA ALA A 44 -14.19 -8.66 3.54
C ALA A 44 -15.61 -8.41 3.01
N GLY A 45 -15.71 -8.08 1.72
CA GLY A 45 -16.97 -7.72 1.04
C GLY A 45 -17.09 -6.24 0.70
N ALA A 46 -16.21 -5.39 1.22
CA ALA A 46 -16.03 -4.02 0.77
C ALA A 46 -15.11 -3.97 -0.48
N SER A 47 -14.97 -2.80 -1.09
CA SER A 47 -14.22 -2.63 -2.34
C SER A 47 -12.71 -2.58 -2.08
N GLU A 48 -11.97 -3.56 -2.64
CA GLU A 48 -10.51 -3.65 -2.56
C GLU A 48 -9.90 -3.25 -3.92
N TYR A 49 -9.20 -2.13 -3.94
CA TYR A 49 -8.55 -1.56 -5.12
C TYR A 49 -7.14 -2.15 -5.33
N PRO A 50 -6.59 -2.03 -6.55
CA PRO A 50 -5.13 -2.09 -6.74
C PRO A 50 -4.40 -1.13 -5.80
N ALA A 51 -3.10 -1.34 -5.60
CA ALA A 51 -2.29 -0.49 -4.72
C ALA A 51 -2.12 0.93 -5.27
N ASN A 52 -1.64 1.87 -4.44
CA ASN A 52 -1.49 3.29 -4.79
C ASN A 52 -0.69 3.52 -6.08
N MET A 53 0.35 2.70 -6.34
CA MET A 53 1.12 2.78 -7.58
C MET A 53 0.27 2.59 -8.84
N ALA A 54 -0.84 1.84 -8.76
CA ALA A 54 -1.78 1.68 -9.86
C ALA A 54 -2.43 3.02 -10.26
N PHE A 55 -2.82 3.83 -9.28
CA PHE A 55 -3.44 5.13 -9.53
C PHE A 55 -2.46 6.09 -10.18
N ALA A 56 -1.21 6.11 -9.70
CA ALA A 56 -0.16 6.88 -10.33
C ALA A 56 0.16 6.37 -11.75
N ALA A 57 0.18 5.05 -11.95
CA ALA A 57 0.39 4.48 -13.28
C ALA A 57 -0.73 4.80 -14.27
N ALA A 58 -1.98 4.89 -13.78
CA ALA A 58 -3.12 5.36 -14.56
C ALA A 58 -3.05 6.88 -14.84
N GLY A 59 -2.40 7.67 -13.96
CA GLY A 59 -2.19 9.11 -14.13
C GLY A 59 -3.48 9.94 -14.09
N ASP A 60 -4.56 9.41 -13.51
CA ASP A 60 -5.92 9.97 -13.58
C ASP A 60 -6.39 10.44 -12.18
N GLU A 61 -6.32 11.75 -11.94
CA GLU A 61 -6.72 12.38 -10.69
C GLU A 61 -8.23 12.26 -10.41
N ASP A 62 -9.06 12.26 -11.44
CA ASP A 62 -10.51 12.09 -11.28
C ASP A 62 -10.81 10.67 -10.81
N LEU A 63 -10.18 9.68 -11.42
CA LEU A 63 -10.31 8.29 -11.00
C LEU A 63 -9.85 8.06 -9.55
N MET A 64 -8.72 8.65 -9.14
CA MET A 64 -8.26 8.62 -7.75
C MET A 64 -9.30 9.25 -6.81
N SER A 65 -9.84 10.42 -7.18
CA SER A 65 -10.87 11.12 -6.40
C SER A 65 -12.15 10.29 -6.27
N ARG A 66 -12.61 9.64 -7.34
CA ARG A 66 -13.80 8.76 -7.35
C ARG A 66 -13.58 7.51 -6.49
N ALA A 67 -12.41 6.88 -6.57
CA ALA A 67 -12.08 5.73 -5.75
C ALA A 67 -12.00 6.08 -4.26
N ALA A 68 -11.38 7.22 -3.92
CA ALA A 68 -11.34 7.75 -2.57
C ALA A 68 -12.74 8.08 -2.03
N ALA A 69 -13.60 8.71 -2.84
CA ALA A 69 -14.99 8.99 -2.49
C ALA A 69 -15.78 7.70 -2.20
N ALA A 70 -15.66 6.68 -3.06
CA ALA A 70 -16.27 5.38 -2.83
C ALA A 70 -15.75 4.75 -1.52
N GLY A 71 -14.43 4.78 -1.28
CA GLY A 71 -13.83 4.30 -0.03
C GLY A 71 -14.36 5.00 1.22
N ALA A 72 -14.55 6.32 1.15
CA ALA A 72 -15.16 7.11 2.21
C ALA A 72 -16.62 6.71 2.45
N VAL A 73 -17.43 6.61 1.40
CA VAL A 73 -18.84 6.19 1.49
C VAL A 73 -18.96 4.84 2.18
N GLU A 74 -18.16 3.86 1.77
CA GLU A 74 -18.16 2.52 2.38
C GLU A 74 -17.71 2.57 3.85
N GLY A 75 -16.60 3.26 4.14
CA GLY A 75 -16.06 3.41 5.49
C GLY A 75 -17.05 4.08 6.44
N ARG A 76 -17.63 5.21 6.02
CA ARG A 76 -18.64 5.96 6.77
C ARG A 76 -19.90 5.15 7.00
N ALA A 77 -20.36 4.38 6.01
CA ALA A 77 -21.51 3.49 6.18
C ALA A 77 -21.27 2.40 7.25
N MET A 78 -20.01 2.00 7.45
CA MET A 78 -19.62 1.06 8.50
C MET A 78 -19.33 1.72 9.85
N GLY A 79 -19.29 3.06 9.94
CA GLY A 79 -18.96 3.79 11.17
C GLY A 79 -17.47 4.05 11.38
N ILE A 80 -16.66 4.00 10.31
CA ILE A 80 -15.24 4.33 10.30
C ILE A 80 -15.09 5.77 9.80
N HIS A 81 -14.26 6.57 10.47
CA HIS A 81 -14.21 8.02 10.23
C HIS A 81 -12.86 8.54 9.75
N LEU A 82 -11.78 7.81 10.03
CA LEU A 82 -10.41 8.16 9.67
C LEU A 82 -9.80 7.00 8.91
N THR A 83 -9.21 7.30 7.75
CA THR A 83 -8.26 6.36 7.14
C THR A 83 -6.84 6.81 7.47
N TYR A 84 -6.00 5.88 7.91
CA TYR A 84 -4.57 6.15 8.11
C TYR A 84 -3.83 6.16 6.76
N THR A 85 -4.27 7.01 5.83
CA THR A 85 -3.78 7.16 4.46
C THR A 85 -4.12 8.57 3.95
N PRO A 86 -3.42 9.15 2.95
CA PRO A 86 -2.55 8.50 1.95
C PRO A 86 -1.12 8.16 2.42
N VAL A 87 -0.54 7.14 1.78
CA VAL A 87 0.91 6.88 1.83
C VAL A 87 1.62 7.96 1.01
N CYS A 88 2.43 8.78 1.66
CA CYS A 88 3.20 9.86 1.06
C CYS A 88 4.68 9.50 0.88
N ASP A 89 5.06 8.26 1.17
CA ASP A 89 6.43 7.79 1.02
C ASP A 89 6.85 7.76 -0.46
N ILE A 90 7.89 8.50 -0.82
CA ILE A 90 8.41 8.58 -2.20
C ILE A 90 9.34 7.41 -2.50
N ALA A 91 9.07 6.67 -3.57
CA ALA A 91 9.89 5.54 -4.02
C ALA A 91 10.98 6.02 -5.00
N TRP A 92 12.02 6.66 -4.45
CA TRP A 92 13.08 7.31 -5.24
C TRP A 92 14.17 6.33 -5.73
N ASP A 93 14.73 5.51 -4.83
CA ASP A 93 15.83 4.59 -5.15
C ASP A 93 15.30 3.27 -5.75
N PRO A 94 15.59 2.95 -7.04
CA PRO A 94 15.17 1.70 -7.67
C PRO A 94 15.79 0.43 -7.06
N ASP A 95 16.90 0.58 -6.34
CA ASP A 95 17.60 -0.50 -5.65
C ASP A 95 17.17 -0.63 -4.18
N ASN A 96 16.35 0.31 -3.70
CA ASN A 96 15.72 0.24 -2.39
C ASN A 96 14.21 0.57 -2.46
N PRO A 97 13.38 -0.25 -3.13
CA PRO A 97 11.94 -0.02 -3.23
C PRO A 97 11.22 -0.40 -1.92
N ALA A 98 11.55 0.26 -0.82
CA ALA A 98 11.15 -0.09 0.54
C ALA A 98 9.63 0.01 0.79
N GLU A 99 8.89 0.70 -0.07
CA GLU A 99 7.42 0.77 -0.04
C GLU A 99 6.72 0.01 -1.17
N SER A 100 7.46 -0.38 -2.22
CA SER A 100 6.89 -1.06 -3.39
C SER A 100 5.64 -0.34 -3.91
N VAL A 101 4.65 -1.11 -4.36
CA VAL A 101 3.37 -0.66 -4.90
C VAL A 101 2.50 0.16 -3.91
N ARG A 102 2.85 0.23 -2.61
CA ARG A 102 2.16 1.08 -1.63
C ARG A 102 2.44 2.56 -1.84
N SER A 103 3.60 2.89 -2.41
CA SER A 103 3.93 4.26 -2.81
C SER A 103 3.18 4.63 -4.09
N PHE A 104 2.88 5.91 -4.27
CA PHE A 104 2.48 6.42 -5.59
C PHE A 104 3.65 6.46 -6.59
N GLY A 105 4.89 6.33 -6.15
CA GLY A 105 6.07 6.22 -7.01
C GLY A 105 7.17 7.23 -6.68
N GLY A 106 8.07 7.43 -7.64
CA GLY A 106 9.26 8.29 -7.52
C GLY A 106 9.11 9.67 -8.17
N ASP A 107 8.02 9.92 -8.89
CA ASP A 107 7.69 11.25 -9.44
C ASP A 107 6.95 12.07 -8.36
N LEU A 108 7.66 13.04 -7.79
CA LEU A 108 7.14 13.88 -6.70
C LEU A 108 5.90 14.70 -7.13
N ASP A 109 5.89 15.21 -8.37
CA ASP A 109 4.76 16.01 -8.88
C ASP A 109 3.52 15.15 -9.08
N LEU A 110 3.70 13.95 -9.66
CA LEU A 110 2.61 12.98 -9.83
C LEU A 110 2.09 12.49 -8.48
N LEU A 111 2.97 12.15 -7.54
CA LEU A 111 2.62 11.78 -6.17
C LEU A 111 1.78 12.89 -5.52
N GLY A 112 2.22 14.15 -5.62
CA GLY A 112 1.49 15.29 -5.08
C GLY A 112 0.09 15.46 -5.68
N ARG A 113 -0.06 15.25 -7.00
CA ARG A 113 -1.39 15.27 -7.67
C ARG A 113 -2.30 14.14 -7.17
N MET A 114 -1.78 12.92 -7.06
CA MET A 114 -2.53 11.77 -6.55
C MET A 114 -2.95 11.97 -5.08
N VAL A 115 -2.03 12.45 -4.23
CA VAL A 115 -2.31 12.75 -2.81
C VAL A 115 -3.41 13.80 -2.68
N ARG A 116 -3.38 14.89 -3.46
CA ARG A 116 -4.44 15.91 -3.45
C ARG A 116 -5.80 15.35 -3.87
N ALA A 117 -5.84 14.54 -4.93
CA ALA A 117 -7.07 13.89 -5.37
C ALA A 117 -7.60 12.89 -4.33
N TYR A 118 -6.71 12.11 -3.69
CA TYR A 118 -7.04 11.19 -2.61
C TYR A 118 -7.70 11.91 -1.44
N VAL A 119 -7.04 12.94 -0.91
CA VAL A 119 -7.52 13.69 0.26
C VAL A 119 -8.87 14.34 -0.03
N ARG A 120 -9.01 15.01 -1.19
CA ARG A 120 -10.27 15.61 -1.63
C ARG A 120 -11.42 14.58 -1.66
N GLY A 121 -11.22 13.42 -2.31
CA GLY A 121 -12.26 12.42 -2.42
C GLY A 121 -12.77 11.89 -1.07
N TYR A 122 -11.88 11.70 -0.10
CA TYR A 122 -12.27 11.31 1.26
C TYR A 122 -12.95 12.44 2.03
N HIS A 123 -12.41 13.66 1.97
CA HIS A 123 -12.94 14.83 2.66
C HIS A 123 -14.35 15.20 2.20
N ASP A 124 -14.59 15.19 0.88
CA ASP A 124 -15.91 15.50 0.29
C ASP A 124 -17.01 14.55 0.78
N ASN A 125 -16.63 13.41 1.37
CA ASN A 125 -17.53 12.37 1.87
C ASN A 125 -17.38 12.16 3.40
N GLY A 126 -16.87 13.17 4.12
CA GLY A 126 -16.88 13.20 5.58
C GLY A 126 -15.92 12.22 6.27
N MET A 127 -14.84 11.82 5.57
CA MET A 127 -13.81 10.94 6.10
C MET A 127 -12.48 11.69 6.25
N LEU A 128 -11.85 11.56 7.41
CA LEU A 128 -10.54 12.14 7.71
C LEU A 128 -9.42 11.31 7.06
N THR A 129 -8.28 11.95 6.83
CA THR A 129 -7.09 11.34 6.21
C THR A 129 -5.82 11.54 7.06
N SER A 130 -4.80 10.72 6.80
CA SER A 130 -3.50 10.78 7.47
C SER A 130 -2.35 10.59 6.48
N ALA A 131 -1.46 11.57 6.34
CA ALA A 131 -0.20 11.33 5.63
C ALA A 131 0.68 10.38 6.44
N LYS A 132 1.28 9.37 5.79
CA LYS A 132 2.20 8.41 6.42
C LYS A 132 3.32 7.95 5.46
N HIS A 133 4.47 7.50 5.94
CA HIS A 133 4.87 7.35 7.35
C HIS A 133 6.03 8.33 7.66
N PHE A 134 5.72 9.48 8.26
CA PHE A 134 6.73 10.53 8.49
C PHE A 134 7.87 9.98 9.36
N PRO A 135 9.14 10.11 8.96
CA PRO A 135 9.73 11.12 8.09
C PRO A 135 9.85 10.71 6.62
N GLY A 136 9.34 9.55 6.23
CA GLY A 136 9.49 8.96 4.90
C GLY A 136 10.05 7.56 4.98
N ARG A 137 9.36 6.61 4.34
CA ARG A 137 9.71 5.19 4.39
C ARG A 137 10.22 4.62 3.08
N GLY A 138 10.16 5.40 2.00
CA GLY A 138 10.42 4.91 0.64
C GLY A 138 11.87 4.56 0.33
N ASP A 139 12.84 5.11 1.08
CA ASP A 139 14.28 4.82 0.94
C ASP A 139 14.95 4.64 2.31
N VAL A 140 14.31 3.86 3.19
CA VAL A 140 14.88 3.53 4.49
C VAL A 140 15.92 2.42 4.40
N ARG A 141 16.94 2.48 5.26
CA ARG A 141 17.99 1.45 5.36
C ARG A 141 18.07 0.94 6.78
N THR A 142 18.52 -0.30 6.94
CA THR A 142 18.89 -0.84 8.25
C THR A 142 20.06 -0.04 8.83
N MET A 143 19.99 0.34 10.11
CA MET A 143 21.09 1.05 10.77
C MET A 143 22.29 0.11 10.97
N PRO A 144 23.52 0.48 10.53
CA PRO A 144 24.68 -0.40 10.61
C PRO A 144 25.02 -0.89 12.03
N HIS A 145 24.83 -0.03 13.04
CA HIS A 145 25.16 -0.32 14.44
C HIS A 145 23.96 -0.76 15.28
N ASN A 146 22.76 -0.77 14.70
CA ASN A 146 21.53 -1.14 15.40
C ASN A 146 20.53 -1.79 14.42
N PRO A 147 20.78 -3.04 14.00
CA PRO A 147 20.06 -3.66 12.89
C PRO A 147 18.57 -3.92 13.15
N GLY A 148 18.10 -3.74 14.39
CA GLY A 148 16.67 -3.74 14.72
C GLY A 148 15.95 -2.42 14.37
N TRP A 149 16.65 -1.44 13.82
CA TRP A 149 16.14 -0.10 13.52
C TRP A 149 16.50 0.35 12.11
N THR A 150 15.73 1.32 11.62
CA THR A 150 15.92 1.90 10.28
C THR A 150 16.13 3.40 10.35
N TRP A 151 16.82 3.93 9.34
CA TRP A 151 17.09 5.34 9.17
C TRP A 151 16.98 5.77 7.70
N ILE A 152 16.86 7.07 7.48
CA ILE A 152 17.15 7.69 6.19
C ILE A 152 18.60 8.18 6.23
N ASP A 153 19.49 7.47 5.54
CA ASP A 153 20.92 7.79 5.43
C ASP A 153 21.18 8.63 4.18
N LYS A 154 20.67 9.86 4.19
CA LYS A 154 20.79 10.82 3.10
C LYS A 154 21.30 12.17 3.59
N PRO A 155 21.98 12.96 2.75
CA PRO A 155 22.23 14.36 3.02
C PRO A 155 20.93 15.12 3.31
N ALA A 156 20.99 16.11 4.22
CA ALA A 156 19.81 16.87 4.64
C ALA A 156 19.03 17.49 3.45
N ALA A 157 19.75 18.03 2.46
CA ALA A 157 19.14 18.63 1.28
C ALA A 157 18.31 17.63 0.44
N GLU A 158 18.73 16.36 0.41
CA GLU A 158 17.97 15.29 -0.27
C GLU A 158 16.73 14.91 0.53
N VAL A 159 16.86 14.76 1.86
CA VAL A 159 15.71 14.53 2.75
C VAL A 159 14.64 15.61 2.58
N GLU A 160 15.08 16.87 2.54
CA GLU A 160 14.17 18.02 2.40
C GLU A 160 13.50 18.06 1.03
N SER A 161 14.25 17.82 -0.04
CA SER A 161 13.75 17.91 -1.42
C SER A 161 12.99 16.67 -1.90
N GLN A 162 13.12 15.53 -1.23
CA GLN A 162 12.43 14.28 -1.56
C GLN A 162 11.40 13.94 -0.49
N GLU A 163 11.82 13.34 0.63
CA GLU A 163 10.91 12.81 1.64
C GLU A 163 10.00 13.89 2.23
N PHE A 164 10.57 14.99 2.75
CA PHE A 164 9.76 16.04 3.37
C PHE A 164 8.91 16.79 2.36
N ALA A 165 9.37 16.97 1.12
CA ALA A 165 8.58 17.55 0.06
C ALA A 165 7.33 16.70 -0.25
N ALA A 166 7.45 15.37 -0.20
CA ALA A 166 6.31 14.47 -0.40
C ALA A 166 5.26 14.60 0.73
N PHE A 167 5.68 14.71 2.00
CA PHE A 167 4.75 15.00 3.10
C PHE A 167 4.16 16.40 3.02
N LYS A 168 4.90 17.37 2.50
CA LYS A 168 4.40 18.72 2.30
C LYS A 168 3.20 18.74 1.35
N HIS A 169 3.18 17.90 0.31
CA HIS A 169 1.99 17.74 -0.54
C HIS A 169 0.77 17.24 0.24
N GLY A 170 0.94 16.33 1.19
CA GLY A 170 -0.14 15.90 2.09
C GLY A 170 -0.63 17.03 2.99
N ILE A 171 0.28 17.78 3.59
CA ILE A 171 -0.04 18.94 4.45
C ILE A 171 -0.78 20.02 3.65
N GLU A 172 -0.30 20.36 2.45
CA GLU A 172 -0.93 21.33 1.55
C GLU A 172 -2.28 20.83 1.01
N ALA A 173 -2.46 19.52 0.84
CA ALA A 173 -3.76 18.92 0.54
C ALA A 173 -4.75 18.99 1.71
N GLY A 174 -4.26 19.25 2.93
CA GLY A 174 -5.08 19.44 4.12
C GLY A 174 -5.31 18.18 4.94
N VAL A 175 -4.42 17.17 4.89
CA VAL A 175 -4.57 15.96 5.73
C VAL A 175 -4.83 16.31 7.19
N ASP A 176 -5.72 15.56 7.84
CA ASP A 176 -6.12 15.82 9.23
C ASP A 176 -5.07 15.30 10.23
N PHE A 177 -4.38 14.23 9.84
CA PHE A 177 -3.35 13.57 10.62
C PHE A 177 -2.03 13.48 9.86
N VAL A 178 -0.93 13.40 10.62
CA VAL A 178 0.34 12.87 10.14
C VAL A 178 0.75 11.75 11.10
N MET A 179 1.00 10.57 10.54
CA MET A 179 1.49 9.42 11.27
C MET A 179 3.01 9.33 11.16
N THR A 180 3.69 9.24 12.29
CA THR A 180 5.15 9.09 12.34
C THR A 180 5.58 7.64 12.51
N GLU A 181 6.72 7.28 11.96
CA GLU A 181 7.29 5.93 12.03
C GLU A 181 8.49 5.81 12.96
N HIS A 182 8.92 4.58 13.19
CA HIS A 182 10.14 4.20 13.89
C HIS A 182 11.43 4.38 13.05
N ILE A 183 11.58 5.52 12.38
CA ILE A 183 12.70 5.84 11.47
C ILE A 183 13.47 7.07 11.97
N ALA A 184 14.79 6.96 12.08
CA ALA A 184 15.68 8.08 12.40
C ALA A 184 16.14 8.84 11.15
N VAL A 185 16.47 10.13 11.30
CA VAL A 185 17.03 10.96 10.22
C VAL A 185 18.18 11.84 10.74
N PRO A 186 19.38 11.25 10.97
CA PRO A 186 20.48 11.97 11.62
C PRO A 186 20.88 13.27 10.93
N SER A 187 20.78 13.32 9.59
CA SER A 187 21.22 14.46 8.78
C SER A 187 20.44 15.75 9.05
N VAL A 188 19.19 15.66 9.55
CA VAL A 188 18.34 16.83 9.86
C VAL A 188 18.09 17.02 11.36
N THR A 189 18.73 16.20 12.20
CA THR A 189 18.55 16.17 13.67
C THR A 189 19.87 16.31 14.44
N ASP A 190 20.91 16.84 13.79
CA ASP A 190 22.27 17.00 14.34
C ASP A 190 22.88 15.67 14.82
N GLY A 191 22.70 14.60 14.03
CA GLY A 191 23.25 13.28 14.33
C GLY A 191 22.40 12.42 15.28
N SER A 192 21.16 12.83 15.61
CA SER A 192 20.29 12.01 16.48
C SER A 192 19.85 10.74 15.77
N GLU A 193 20.03 9.61 16.47
CA GLU A 193 19.57 8.28 16.09
C GLU A 193 18.20 7.92 16.69
N LEU A 194 17.50 8.91 17.28
CA LEU A 194 16.12 8.71 17.73
C LEU A 194 15.17 8.70 16.53
N PRO A 195 14.20 7.78 16.51
CA PRO A 195 13.21 7.72 15.46
C PRO A 195 12.18 8.85 15.59
N ALA A 196 11.49 9.20 14.50
CA ALA A 196 10.44 10.22 14.48
C ALA A 196 9.37 9.99 15.55
N SER A 197 9.04 8.74 15.86
CA SER A 197 8.08 8.41 16.94
C SER A 197 8.43 8.97 18.32
N VAL A 198 9.69 9.34 18.60
CA VAL A 198 10.11 9.93 19.89
C VAL A 198 11.12 11.08 19.77
N GLU A 199 11.39 11.60 18.57
CA GLU A 199 12.40 12.65 18.33
C GLU A 199 11.75 14.05 18.19
N PRO A 200 11.90 14.95 19.19
CA PRO A 200 11.31 16.28 19.15
C PRO A 200 11.78 17.14 17.96
N LYS A 201 13.02 16.98 17.49
CA LYS A 201 13.54 17.74 16.34
C LYS A 201 12.77 17.39 15.06
N LEU A 202 12.37 16.14 14.88
CA LEU A 202 11.57 15.71 13.73
C LEU A 202 10.11 16.15 13.87
N VAL A 203 9.49 15.89 15.02
CA VAL A 203 8.05 16.11 15.18
C VAL A 203 7.73 17.59 15.44
N THR A 204 8.33 18.18 16.46
CA THR A 204 8.07 19.58 16.81
C THR A 204 8.89 20.53 15.94
N GLY A 205 10.17 20.23 15.70
CA GLY A 205 11.06 21.10 14.91
C GLY A 205 10.72 21.13 13.42
N TRP A 206 10.66 19.97 12.77
CA TRP A 206 10.41 19.86 11.33
C TRP A 206 8.93 19.85 11.00
N LEU A 207 8.17 18.84 11.44
CA LEU A 207 6.80 18.64 11.01
C LEU A 207 5.86 19.78 11.44
N LYS A 208 5.84 20.13 12.73
CA LYS A 208 5.00 21.23 13.24
C LYS A 208 5.62 22.60 12.95
N GLY A 209 6.93 22.76 13.15
CA GLY A 209 7.63 24.03 13.00
C GLY A 209 7.87 24.43 11.54
N ARG A 210 8.82 23.78 10.87
CA ARG A 210 9.28 24.17 9.51
C ARG A 210 8.27 23.86 8.41
N MET A 211 7.54 22.75 8.52
CA MET A 211 6.55 22.33 7.54
C MET A 211 5.14 22.88 7.84
N GLY A 212 4.92 23.44 9.03
CA GLY A 212 3.69 24.14 9.39
C GLY A 212 2.47 23.22 9.54
N PHE A 213 2.65 21.94 9.91
CA PHE A 213 1.51 21.06 10.14
C PHE A 213 0.79 21.39 11.46
N GLU A 214 -0.49 21.74 11.38
CA GLU A 214 -1.31 22.15 12.53
C GLU A 214 -2.33 21.08 13.00
N GLY A 215 -2.44 19.97 12.26
CA GLY A 215 -3.36 18.87 12.54
C GLY A 215 -2.91 17.97 13.70
N VAL A 216 -3.42 16.73 13.71
CA VAL A 216 -3.12 15.76 14.77
C VAL A 216 -1.91 14.91 14.40
N VAL A 217 -0.88 14.90 15.25
CA VAL A 217 0.24 13.97 15.05
C VAL A 217 -0.01 12.69 15.83
N THR A 218 0.02 11.54 15.15
CA THR A 218 -0.10 10.21 15.77
C THR A 218 1.19 9.44 15.59
N THR A 219 1.55 8.62 16.58
CA THR A 219 2.58 7.60 16.36
C THR A 219 2.04 6.53 15.41
N ASP A 220 2.93 5.77 14.78
CA ASP A 220 2.64 4.38 14.38
C ASP A 220 2.58 3.49 15.65
N ASP A 221 2.32 2.21 15.43
CA ASP A 221 2.20 1.12 16.40
C ASP A 221 3.35 1.05 17.44
N LEU A 222 3.12 1.51 18.66
CA LEU A 222 4.17 1.49 19.71
C LEU A 222 4.44 0.12 20.34
N TRP A 223 3.57 -0.87 20.14
CA TRP A 223 3.66 -2.21 20.72
C TRP A 223 4.76 -3.11 20.13
N TYR A 224 5.48 -2.69 19.09
CA TYR A 224 6.52 -3.54 18.48
C TYR A 224 7.62 -3.89 19.49
N ASP A 225 8.04 -5.16 19.51
CA ASP A 225 9.02 -5.68 20.49
C ASP A 225 10.34 -4.88 20.51
N HIS A 226 10.85 -4.48 19.34
CA HIS A 226 12.10 -3.70 19.25
C HIS A 226 11.94 -2.26 19.76
N VAL A 227 10.74 -1.68 19.65
CA VAL A 227 10.40 -0.36 20.20
C VAL A 227 10.32 -0.44 21.72
N VAL A 228 9.56 -1.41 22.23
CA VAL A 228 9.42 -1.68 23.67
C VAL A 228 10.77 -2.00 24.30
N ALA A 229 11.60 -2.82 23.66
CA ALA A 229 12.92 -3.18 24.15
C ALA A 229 13.87 -1.97 24.26
N ARG A 230 13.76 -0.99 23.35
CA ARG A 230 14.63 0.20 23.35
C ARG A 230 14.19 1.26 24.35
N PHE A 231 12.88 1.47 24.51
CA PHE A 231 12.36 2.63 25.22
C PHE A 231 11.57 2.29 26.49
N GLY A 232 11.15 1.04 26.67
CA GLY A 232 10.20 0.62 27.70
C GLY A 232 8.76 0.77 27.23
N ALA A 233 7.89 -0.16 27.65
CA ALA A 233 6.52 -0.31 27.16
C ALA A 233 5.64 0.93 27.43
N GLU A 234 5.77 1.52 28.61
CA GLU A 234 5.01 2.72 29.01
C GLU A 234 5.78 4.01 28.72
N GLU A 235 7.10 3.99 28.92
CA GLU A 235 7.97 5.16 28.77
C GLU A 235 8.02 5.66 27.32
N VAL A 236 7.91 4.77 26.32
CA VAL A 236 7.83 5.18 24.91
C VAL A 236 6.62 6.08 24.64
N ALA A 237 5.48 5.84 25.29
CA ALA A 237 4.28 6.67 25.14
C ALA A 237 4.49 8.08 25.72
N VAL A 238 5.20 8.18 26.86
CA VAL A 238 5.54 9.47 27.46
C VAL A 238 6.49 10.25 26.55
N ARG A 239 7.54 9.60 26.05
CA ARG A 239 8.52 10.24 25.14
C ARG A 239 7.88 10.68 23.82
N ALA A 240 7.00 9.87 23.24
CA ALA A 240 6.26 10.24 22.04
C ALA A 240 5.40 11.49 22.31
N PHE A 241 4.70 11.55 23.43
CA PHE A 241 3.89 12.70 23.81
C PHE A 241 4.74 13.98 24.02
N GLU A 242 5.91 13.85 24.66
CA GLU A 242 6.90 14.92 24.81
C GLU A 242 7.47 15.40 23.47
N ALA A 243 7.69 14.50 22.52
CA ALA A 243 8.17 14.85 21.17
C ALA A 243 7.15 15.68 20.38
N GLY A 244 5.87 15.64 20.77
CA GLY A 244 4.80 16.44 20.19
C GLY A 244 3.63 15.64 19.62
N HIS A 245 3.57 14.32 19.84
CA HIS A 245 2.43 13.50 19.42
C HIS A 245 1.19 13.83 20.24
N ASP A 246 0.04 13.88 19.56
CA ASP A 246 -1.28 14.12 20.15
C ASP A 246 -2.03 12.79 20.41
N VAL A 247 -1.73 11.75 19.62
CA VAL A 247 -2.31 10.41 19.74
C VAL A 247 -1.21 9.36 19.84
N ILE A 248 -1.37 8.44 20.79
CA ILE A 248 -0.50 7.28 20.99
C ILE A 248 -1.21 6.05 20.41
N LEU A 249 -0.72 5.55 19.28
CA LEU A 249 -1.31 4.40 18.59
C LEU A 249 -0.74 3.09 19.13
N LYS A 250 -1.65 2.18 19.48
CA LYS A 250 -1.39 0.79 19.90
C LYS A 250 -0.15 0.66 20.83
N PRO A 251 -0.18 1.27 22.03
CA PRO A 251 0.78 0.93 23.07
C PRO A 251 0.60 -0.53 23.52
N GLN A 252 1.65 -1.16 24.05
CA GLN A 252 1.60 -2.56 24.49
C GLN A 252 0.53 -2.79 25.56
N ASP A 253 0.42 -1.88 26.54
CA ASP A 253 -0.68 -1.83 27.50
C ASP A 253 -1.26 -0.40 27.55
N PRO A 254 -2.49 -0.17 27.04
CA PRO A 254 -3.09 1.15 27.03
C PRO A 254 -3.44 1.69 28.42
N VAL A 255 -3.74 0.82 29.40
CA VAL A 255 -4.06 1.25 30.78
C VAL A 255 -2.79 1.71 31.47
N ALA A 256 -1.70 0.96 31.35
CA ALA A 256 -0.40 1.32 31.89
C ALA A 256 0.15 2.60 31.23
N ALA A 257 0.01 2.75 29.91
CA ALA A 257 0.41 3.96 29.20
C ALA A 257 -0.34 5.22 29.68
N ILE A 258 -1.66 5.12 29.93
CA ILE A 258 -2.45 6.21 30.51
C ILE A 258 -1.93 6.57 31.91
N ALA A 259 -1.65 5.57 32.75
CA ALA A 259 -1.14 5.78 34.10
C ALA A 259 0.24 6.47 34.08
N ALA A 260 1.12 6.08 33.16
CA ALA A 260 2.45 6.68 32.99
C ALA A 260 2.36 8.14 32.52
N LEU A 261 1.53 8.44 31.52
CA LEU A 261 1.29 9.81 31.06
C LEU A 261 0.71 10.69 32.18
N ALA A 262 -0.28 10.17 32.92
CA ALA A 262 -0.84 10.89 34.07
C ALA A 262 0.21 11.10 35.18
N GLY A 263 1.12 10.15 35.37
CA GLY A 263 2.27 10.29 36.27
C GLY A 263 3.23 11.39 35.83
N ALA A 264 3.54 11.45 34.53
CA ALA A 264 4.39 12.49 33.94
C ALA A 264 3.77 13.89 34.06
N VAL A 265 2.44 14.01 33.98
CA VAL A 265 1.75 15.27 34.23
C VAL A 265 1.87 15.68 35.70
N ARG A 266 1.57 14.76 36.64
CA ARG A 266 1.64 15.04 38.08
C ARG A 266 3.05 15.41 38.55
N SER A 267 4.10 14.87 37.90
CA SER A 267 5.49 15.20 38.24
C SER A 267 6.00 16.49 37.58
N GLY A 268 5.23 17.08 36.65
CA GLY A 268 5.64 18.27 35.88
C GLY A 268 6.55 17.97 34.69
N ARG A 269 6.82 16.69 34.38
CA ARG A 269 7.53 16.29 33.15
C ARG A 269 6.74 16.66 31.89
N VAL A 270 5.42 16.53 31.94
CA VAL A 270 4.49 17.00 30.91
C VAL A 270 3.59 18.08 31.48
N ALA A 271 3.50 19.23 30.83
CA ALA A 271 2.57 20.28 31.24
C ALA A 271 1.12 19.86 31.00
N GLU A 272 0.21 20.10 31.95
CA GLU A 272 -1.22 19.78 31.78
C GLU A 272 -1.84 20.48 30.55
N ALA A 273 -1.42 21.72 30.27
CA ALA A 273 -1.84 22.47 29.08
C ALA A 273 -1.54 21.73 27.76
N ARG A 274 -0.49 20.90 27.71
CA ARG A 274 -0.16 20.08 26.52
C ARG A 274 -1.20 18.98 26.31
N VAL A 275 -1.73 18.41 27.40
CA VAL A 275 -2.83 17.42 27.35
C VAL A 275 -4.11 18.07 26.85
N ASP A 276 -4.45 19.25 27.37
CA ASP A 276 -5.62 20.03 26.91
C ASP A 276 -5.55 20.36 25.42
N GLU A 277 -4.37 20.74 24.94
CA GLU A 277 -4.13 21.03 23.52
C GLU A 277 -4.36 19.79 22.64
N ALA A 278 -3.75 18.65 22.98
CA ALA A 278 -3.94 17.39 22.25
C ALA A 278 -5.40 16.94 22.26
N ALA A 279 -6.04 16.95 23.43
CA ALA A 279 -7.43 16.58 23.59
C ALA A 279 -8.36 17.49 22.78
N ARG A 280 -8.11 18.81 22.78
CA ARG A 280 -8.91 19.78 22.02
C ARG A 280 -8.84 19.52 20.52
N ARG A 281 -7.66 19.20 19.95
CA ARG A 281 -7.54 18.87 18.53
C ARG A 281 -8.41 17.67 18.16
N VAL A 282 -8.29 16.58 18.91
CA VAL A 282 -9.07 15.34 18.65
C VAL A 282 -10.57 15.57 18.86
N LEU A 283 -10.97 16.27 19.92
CA LEU A 283 -12.37 16.61 20.19
C LEU A 283 -12.96 17.51 19.11
N THR A 284 -12.18 18.44 18.56
CA THR A 284 -12.60 19.31 17.45
C THR A 284 -12.92 18.49 16.20
N LEU A 285 -12.10 17.48 15.86
CA LEU A 285 -12.38 16.59 14.73
C LEU A 285 -13.65 15.77 14.96
N LYS A 286 -13.85 15.23 16.17
CA LYS A 286 -15.09 14.51 16.53
C LYS A 286 -16.32 15.41 16.42
N ALA A 287 -16.20 16.67 16.81
CA ALA A 287 -17.28 17.66 16.70
C ALA A 287 -17.59 17.99 15.24
N ARG A 288 -16.56 18.23 14.41
CA ARG A 288 -16.70 18.47 12.95
C ARG A 288 -17.39 17.32 12.23
N LEU A 289 -17.17 16.09 12.68
CA LEU A 289 -17.82 14.89 12.15
C LEU A 289 -19.24 14.65 12.71
N GLY A 290 -19.75 15.51 13.58
CA GLY A 290 -21.09 15.39 14.17
C GLY A 290 -21.24 14.27 15.19
N LEU A 291 -20.16 13.64 15.67
CA LEU A 291 -20.24 12.43 16.51
C LEU A 291 -20.88 12.66 17.90
N HIS A 292 -20.97 13.92 18.32
CA HIS A 292 -21.66 14.30 19.54
C HIS A 292 -23.19 14.35 19.38
N GLU A 293 -23.68 14.47 18.13
CA GLU A 293 -25.09 14.49 17.77
C GLU A 293 -25.54 13.11 17.27
N GLU A 294 -24.81 12.53 16.31
CA GLU A 294 -25.08 11.20 15.75
C GLU A 294 -23.77 10.41 15.59
N ARG A 295 -23.67 9.27 16.28
CA ARG A 295 -22.48 8.41 16.31
C ARG A 295 -22.74 6.98 15.89
N PHE A 296 -23.99 6.64 15.58
CA PHE A 296 -24.40 5.30 15.20
C PHE A 296 -24.68 5.24 13.71
N VAL A 297 -24.48 4.05 13.14
CA VAL A 297 -24.87 3.75 11.76
C VAL A 297 -26.03 2.75 11.74
N ASP A 298 -26.82 2.80 10.67
CA ASP A 298 -27.88 1.80 10.45
C ASP A 298 -27.27 0.50 9.90
N GLU A 299 -27.11 -0.48 10.79
CA GLU A 299 -26.56 -1.81 10.47
C GLU A 299 -27.31 -2.52 9.33
N ALA A 300 -28.60 -2.24 9.13
CA ALA A 300 -29.41 -2.87 8.09
C ALA A 300 -29.15 -2.27 6.70
N ARG A 301 -28.66 -1.04 6.63
CA ARG A 301 -28.42 -0.31 5.38
C ARG A 301 -26.99 -0.39 4.87
N VAL A 302 -26.04 -0.90 5.65
CA VAL A 302 -24.61 -1.01 5.27
C VAL A 302 -24.42 -1.65 3.88
N GLY A 303 -25.12 -2.74 3.61
CA GLY A 303 -25.00 -3.46 2.33
C GLY A 303 -25.49 -2.69 1.09
N ALA A 304 -26.22 -1.58 1.27
CA ALA A 304 -26.60 -0.70 0.16
C ALA A 304 -25.47 0.24 -0.28
N PHE A 305 -24.45 0.42 0.55
CA PHE A 305 -23.35 1.35 0.32
C PHE A 305 -22.00 0.64 0.16
N VAL A 306 -21.84 -0.55 0.74
CA VAL A 306 -20.56 -1.27 0.78
C VAL A 306 -20.49 -2.34 -0.30
N GLY A 307 -19.40 -2.32 -1.09
CA GLY A 307 -19.18 -3.29 -2.16
C GLY A 307 -20.29 -3.24 -3.20
N THR A 308 -20.70 -2.04 -3.62
CA THR A 308 -21.73 -1.88 -4.66
C THR A 308 -21.19 -2.27 -6.03
N ALA A 309 -22.09 -2.44 -7.01
CA ALA A 309 -21.67 -2.69 -8.39
C ALA A 309 -20.85 -1.51 -8.95
N ASP A 310 -21.25 -0.28 -8.63
CA ASP A 310 -20.57 0.94 -9.09
C ASP A 310 -19.16 1.05 -8.50
N HIS A 311 -18.99 0.77 -7.21
CA HIS A 311 -17.65 0.79 -6.59
C HIS A 311 -16.75 -0.31 -7.19
N ARG A 312 -17.29 -1.52 -7.42
CA ARG A 312 -16.55 -2.58 -8.11
C ARG A 312 -16.20 -2.23 -9.56
N ALA A 313 -17.03 -1.44 -10.24
CA ALA A 313 -16.71 -0.95 -11.58
C ALA A 313 -15.50 0.00 -11.55
N ILE A 314 -15.39 0.87 -10.54
CA ILE A 314 -14.21 1.72 -10.33
C ILE A 314 -12.97 0.86 -10.07
N VAL A 315 -13.05 -0.17 -9.22
CA VAL A 315 -11.93 -1.11 -8.99
C VAL A 315 -11.41 -1.71 -10.30
N ARG A 316 -12.32 -2.14 -11.19
CA ARG A 316 -11.95 -2.64 -12.52
C ARG A 316 -11.36 -1.55 -13.41
N GLU A 317 -11.93 -0.34 -13.40
CA GLU A 317 -11.44 0.79 -14.19
C GLU A 317 -9.98 1.14 -13.83
N VAL A 318 -9.66 1.16 -12.52
CA VAL A 318 -8.28 1.36 -12.04
C VAL A 318 -7.36 0.31 -12.63
N ALA A 319 -7.69 -0.98 -12.49
CA ALA A 319 -6.85 -2.06 -13.00
C ALA A 319 -6.66 -2.00 -14.53
N ALA A 320 -7.69 -1.61 -15.28
CA ALA A 320 -7.63 -1.50 -16.73
C ALA A 320 -6.75 -0.32 -17.19
N LYS A 321 -6.92 0.86 -16.58
CA LYS A 321 -6.13 2.05 -16.91
C LYS A 321 -4.68 1.96 -16.40
N SER A 322 -4.45 1.29 -15.28
CA SER A 322 -3.11 1.15 -14.71
C SER A 322 -2.27 0.06 -15.37
N LEU A 323 -2.87 -0.93 -16.05
CA LEU A 323 -2.12 -2.01 -16.68
C LEU A 323 -1.06 -1.41 -17.62
N THR A 324 0.21 -1.69 -17.33
CA THR A 324 1.36 -1.08 -17.99
C THR A 324 2.12 -2.13 -18.79
N MET A 325 2.37 -1.87 -20.07
CA MET A 325 3.14 -2.75 -20.95
C MET A 325 4.51 -2.14 -21.20
N LEU A 326 5.58 -2.79 -20.74
CA LEU A 326 6.95 -2.28 -20.85
C LEU A 326 7.67 -2.79 -22.11
N VAL A 327 7.35 -4.02 -22.51
CA VAL A 327 7.92 -4.68 -23.67
C VAL A 327 6.80 -5.32 -24.47
N ASN A 328 6.86 -5.21 -25.79
CA ASN A 328 6.02 -5.95 -26.73
C ASN A 328 6.71 -6.04 -28.10
N GLU A 329 7.26 -7.22 -28.41
CA GLU A 329 7.89 -7.55 -29.69
C GLU A 329 6.87 -8.07 -30.72
N GLY A 330 5.60 -7.68 -30.58
CA GLY A 330 4.50 -8.02 -31.49
C GLY A 330 3.66 -9.23 -31.04
N ILE A 331 4.01 -9.90 -29.94
CA ILE A 331 3.24 -11.02 -29.40
C ILE A 331 1.94 -10.58 -28.71
N MET A 332 1.93 -9.40 -28.07
CA MET A 332 0.73 -8.80 -27.49
C MET A 332 -0.04 -8.05 -28.57
N LEU A 333 -0.46 -8.80 -29.59
CA LEU A 333 -1.40 -8.43 -30.64
C LEU A 333 -2.15 -9.70 -31.04
N LEU A 334 -2.97 -10.30 -30.14
CA LEU A 334 -4.07 -11.13 -30.62
C LEU A 334 -5.10 -10.19 -31.26
N ALA A 335 -4.78 -9.66 -32.45
CA ALA A 335 -5.85 -9.32 -33.37
C ALA A 335 -6.69 -10.59 -33.54
N PRO A 336 -8.03 -10.53 -33.56
CA PRO A 336 -8.83 -11.67 -33.95
C PRO A 336 -8.48 -12.01 -35.40
N GLY A 337 -7.47 -12.87 -35.58
CA GLY A 337 -7.19 -13.54 -36.82
C GLY A 337 -8.35 -14.47 -37.15
N PRO A 338 -8.59 -14.76 -38.43
CA PRO A 338 -9.74 -15.56 -38.86
C PRO A 338 -9.64 -16.97 -38.28
N ALA A 339 -10.46 -17.27 -37.27
CA ALA A 339 -10.84 -18.61 -36.81
C ALA A 339 -9.74 -19.71 -36.80
N GLU A 340 -8.47 -19.35 -36.57
CA GLU A 340 -7.42 -20.33 -36.31
C GLU A 340 -7.63 -20.90 -34.90
N ALA A 341 -7.17 -22.15 -34.70
CA ALA A 341 -7.26 -22.82 -33.42
C ALA A 341 -6.68 -21.91 -32.32
N ALA A 342 -7.36 -21.81 -31.18
CA ALA A 342 -6.89 -21.02 -30.04
C ALA A 342 -5.43 -21.42 -29.71
N PRO A 343 -4.53 -20.45 -29.42
CA PRO A 343 -3.14 -20.75 -29.15
C PRO A 343 -3.03 -21.69 -27.96
N LYS A 344 -2.12 -22.67 -28.04
CA LYS A 344 -1.80 -23.54 -26.92
C LYS A 344 -0.98 -22.76 -25.91
N ILE A 345 -1.62 -22.40 -24.80
CA ILE A 345 -0.99 -21.65 -23.72
C ILE A 345 -0.43 -22.62 -22.68
N VAL A 346 0.83 -22.41 -22.32
CA VAL A 346 1.40 -22.93 -21.08
C VAL A 346 1.59 -21.76 -20.12
N ASN A 347 0.88 -21.79 -19.00
CA ASN A 347 1.06 -20.82 -17.92
C ASN A 347 1.98 -21.37 -16.84
N ILE A 348 2.98 -20.60 -16.47
CA ILE A 348 3.92 -20.91 -15.40
C ILE A 348 3.82 -19.78 -14.39
N SER A 349 3.13 -20.04 -13.29
CA SER A 349 3.04 -19.10 -12.18
C SER A 349 4.25 -19.26 -11.26
N VAL A 350 4.82 -18.14 -10.81
CA VAL A 350 5.91 -18.13 -9.82
C VAL A 350 5.44 -17.37 -8.59
N GLN A 351 5.50 -18.02 -7.43
CA GLN A 351 5.01 -17.47 -6.16
C GLN A 351 6.12 -17.43 -5.12
N LYS A 352 6.12 -16.38 -4.29
CA LYS A 352 7.10 -16.22 -3.21
C LYS A 352 6.78 -17.05 -1.97
N VAL A 353 5.50 -17.30 -1.71
CA VAL A 353 5.00 -17.97 -0.50
C VAL A 353 4.40 -19.33 -0.80
N GLU A 354 4.58 -20.29 0.11
CA GLU A 354 3.90 -21.58 0.02
C GLU A 354 2.38 -21.39 0.16
N GLY A 355 1.60 -22.18 -0.56
CA GLY A 355 0.13 -22.17 -0.44
C GLY A 355 -0.55 -20.90 -0.95
N ASP A 356 0.08 -20.13 -1.85
CA ASP A 356 -0.60 -18.99 -2.48
C ASP A 356 -1.82 -19.46 -3.31
N PRO A 357 -3.05 -18.99 -3.03
CA PRO A 357 -4.24 -19.40 -3.79
C PRO A 357 -4.34 -18.74 -5.18
N MET A 358 -3.56 -17.69 -5.44
CA MET A 358 -3.71 -16.81 -6.58
C MET A 358 -3.28 -17.46 -7.90
N PRO A 359 -2.18 -18.24 -7.95
CA PRO A 359 -1.86 -19.10 -9.09
C PRO A 359 -2.99 -20.03 -9.51
N ALA A 360 -3.69 -20.67 -8.56
CA ALA A 360 -4.81 -21.57 -8.88
C ALA A 360 -6.04 -20.80 -9.40
N ALA A 361 -6.35 -19.65 -8.79
CA ALA A 361 -7.44 -18.79 -9.23
C ALA A 361 -7.21 -18.26 -10.65
N LEU A 362 -5.99 -17.83 -10.97
CA LEU A 362 -5.60 -17.41 -12.31
C LEU A 362 -5.65 -18.58 -13.30
N ALA A 363 -5.12 -19.75 -12.93
CA ALA A 363 -5.15 -20.94 -13.78
C ALA A 363 -6.58 -21.32 -14.20
N ALA A 364 -7.54 -21.25 -13.28
CA ALA A 364 -8.96 -21.50 -13.58
C ALA A 364 -9.52 -20.48 -14.59
N LYS A 365 -9.22 -19.18 -14.43
CA LYS A 365 -9.64 -18.13 -15.37
C LYS A 365 -9.00 -18.29 -16.74
N LEU A 366 -7.71 -18.61 -16.81
CA LEU A 366 -7.01 -18.87 -18.07
C LEU A 366 -7.58 -20.10 -18.78
N ALA A 367 -7.84 -21.20 -18.08
CA ALA A 367 -8.43 -22.40 -18.67
C ALA A 367 -9.85 -22.15 -19.21
N ALA A 368 -10.64 -21.31 -18.55
CA ALA A 368 -11.96 -20.88 -19.03
C ALA A 368 -11.86 -19.96 -20.26
N ALA A 369 -10.87 -19.06 -20.29
CA ALA A 369 -10.68 -18.11 -21.37
C ALA A 369 -10.01 -18.72 -22.62
N PHE A 370 -9.14 -19.72 -22.42
CA PHE A 370 -8.33 -20.40 -23.43
C PHE A 370 -8.34 -21.91 -23.14
N PRO A 371 -9.34 -22.66 -23.65
CA PRO A 371 -9.45 -24.09 -23.42
C PRO A 371 -8.19 -24.85 -23.84
N GLY A 372 -7.73 -25.78 -22.99
CA GLY A 372 -6.49 -26.53 -23.21
C GLY A 372 -5.24 -25.89 -22.58
N THR A 373 -5.37 -24.73 -21.93
CA THR A 373 -4.26 -24.13 -21.16
C THR A 373 -3.76 -25.08 -20.08
N ARG A 374 -2.45 -25.34 -20.06
CA ARG A 374 -1.78 -26.11 -19.00
C ARG A 374 -1.12 -25.12 -18.04
N SER A 375 -1.46 -25.21 -16.76
CA SER A 375 -0.89 -24.33 -15.73
C SER A 375 -0.01 -25.09 -14.75
N PHE A 376 1.12 -24.49 -14.40
CA PHE A 376 2.08 -24.98 -13.41
C PHE A 376 2.36 -23.86 -12.41
N ALA A 377 2.51 -24.21 -11.14
CA ALA A 377 2.87 -23.26 -10.09
C ALA A 377 4.24 -23.64 -9.51
N LEU A 378 5.17 -22.69 -9.51
CA LEU A 378 6.49 -22.79 -8.93
C LEU A 378 6.50 -21.96 -7.65
N GLY A 379 6.89 -22.55 -6.53
CA GLY A 379 6.90 -21.88 -5.23
C GLY A 379 7.70 -22.66 -4.18
N PRO A 380 7.85 -22.13 -2.95
CA PRO A 380 8.40 -22.89 -1.84
C PRO A 380 7.71 -24.25 -1.73
N GLY A 381 8.48 -25.32 -1.56
CA GLY A 381 7.97 -26.70 -1.54
C GLY A 381 7.85 -27.40 -2.89
N VAL A 382 8.02 -26.70 -4.02
CA VAL A 382 8.08 -27.33 -5.35
C VAL A 382 9.49 -27.87 -5.59
N ASP A 383 9.60 -29.18 -5.80
CA ASP A 383 10.85 -29.87 -6.11
C ASP A 383 11.22 -29.79 -7.60
N ALA A 384 12.33 -30.43 -7.96
CA ALA A 384 12.77 -30.49 -9.34
C ALA A 384 11.78 -31.19 -10.29
N ASP A 385 10.82 -31.99 -9.79
CA ASP A 385 9.77 -32.59 -10.62
C ASP A 385 8.77 -31.56 -11.12
N GLY A 386 8.48 -30.51 -10.33
CA GLY A 386 7.65 -29.38 -10.78
C GLY A 386 8.24 -28.66 -12.00
N HIS A 387 9.54 -28.32 -11.96
CA HIS A 387 10.23 -27.72 -13.11
C HIS A 387 10.26 -28.68 -14.32
N ARG A 388 10.47 -29.99 -14.11
CA ARG A 388 10.46 -30.99 -15.19
C ARG A 388 9.10 -31.10 -15.87
N ALA A 389 8.01 -31.09 -15.10
CA ALA A 389 6.66 -31.17 -15.63
C ALA A 389 6.30 -29.94 -16.49
N ALA A 390 6.63 -28.74 -15.98
CA ALA A 390 6.46 -27.49 -16.73
C ALA A 390 7.31 -27.49 -18.02
N TRP A 391 8.57 -27.93 -17.94
CA TRP A 391 9.47 -28.02 -19.09
C TRP A 391 8.92 -28.91 -20.21
N ARG A 392 8.40 -30.09 -19.88
CA ARG A 392 7.83 -31.02 -20.86
C ARG A 392 6.64 -30.42 -21.61
N ALA A 393 5.85 -29.57 -20.95
CA ALA A 393 4.70 -28.92 -21.57
C ALA A 393 5.09 -27.86 -22.62
N LEU A 394 6.31 -27.32 -22.57
CA LEU A 394 6.77 -26.28 -23.50
C LEU A 394 6.80 -26.75 -24.96
N GLY A 395 7.05 -28.04 -25.20
CA GLY A 395 7.18 -28.58 -26.57
C GLY A 395 5.96 -28.33 -27.44
N GLU A 396 4.77 -28.23 -26.83
CA GLU A 396 3.49 -28.04 -27.52
C GLU A 396 2.94 -26.61 -27.39
N ALA A 397 3.64 -25.71 -26.69
CA ALA A 397 3.18 -24.36 -26.40
C ALA A 397 3.46 -23.39 -27.57
N ASP A 398 2.42 -22.68 -28.01
CA ASP A 398 2.53 -21.55 -28.94
C ASP A 398 2.89 -20.28 -28.18
N VAL A 399 2.32 -20.11 -26.98
CA VAL A 399 2.59 -18.99 -26.08
C VAL A 399 2.90 -19.53 -24.69
N VAL A 400 3.94 -19.01 -24.06
CA VAL A 400 4.27 -19.26 -22.67
C VAL A 400 3.96 -18.01 -21.86
N VAL A 401 3.05 -18.13 -20.90
CA VAL A 401 2.72 -17.05 -19.96
C VAL A 401 3.50 -17.28 -18.66
N LEU A 402 4.33 -16.31 -18.27
CA LEU A 402 4.98 -16.26 -16.97
C LEU A 402 4.15 -15.35 -16.04
N SER A 403 3.42 -15.95 -15.10
CA SER A 403 2.58 -15.22 -14.15
C SER A 403 3.30 -15.01 -12.83
N LEU A 404 3.78 -13.79 -12.57
CA LEU A 404 4.75 -13.51 -11.52
C LEU A 404 4.08 -12.90 -10.29
N PHE A 405 3.96 -13.70 -9.23
CA PHE A 405 3.50 -13.34 -7.89
C PHE A 405 4.70 -13.21 -6.93
N VAL A 406 5.68 -12.41 -7.33
CA VAL A 406 6.95 -12.23 -6.62
C VAL A 406 7.03 -10.79 -6.10
N ALA A 407 6.53 -10.59 -4.88
CA ALA A 407 6.68 -9.33 -4.16
C ALA A 407 8.14 -9.08 -3.75
N ARG A 408 8.53 -7.81 -3.63
CA ARG A 408 9.88 -7.40 -3.18
C ARG A 408 10.20 -7.82 -1.74
N ASP A 409 11.46 -7.72 -1.34
CA ASP A 409 11.88 -7.84 0.07
C ASP A 409 11.81 -6.50 0.81
N ARG A 410 11.48 -6.53 2.12
CA ARG A 410 11.22 -5.30 2.87
C ARG A 410 12.40 -4.31 2.85
N LEU A 411 13.60 -4.86 2.96
CA LEU A 411 14.90 -4.18 2.94
C LEU A 411 15.87 -5.14 2.23
N GLY A 412 15.97 -5.07 0.90
CA GLY A 412 16.73 -6.08 0.15
C GLY A 412 16.52 -6.05 -1.35
N ASP A 413 16.57 -7.22 -1.97
CA ASP A 413 16.51 -7.39 -3.42
C ASP A 413 15.17 -6.89 -3.99
N ALA A 414 15.26 -5.95 -4.94
CA ALA A 414 14.12 -5.38 -5.64
C ALA A 414 13.36 -6.42 -6.49
N ALA A 415 14.00 -7.52 -6.89
CA ALA A 415 13.40 -8.59 -7.68
C ALA A 415 13.79 -9.98 -7.13
N PRO A 416 13.27 -10.38 -5.96
CA PRO A 416 13.78 -11.52 -5.18
C PRO A 416 13.26 -12.86 -5.71
N PHE A 417 13.62 -13.22 -6.94
CA PHE A 417 13.40 -14.57 -7.44
C PHE A 417 14.24 -15.58 -6.68
N ARG A 418 13.66 -16.75 -6.40
CA ARG A 418 14.44 -17.89 -5.91
C ARG A 418 15.41 -18.33 -7.02
N PRO A 419 16.70 -18.58 -6.73
CA PRO A 419 17.69 -18.89 -7.77
C PRO A 419 17.29 -20.06 -8.70
N GLY A 420 16.67 -21.11 -8.15
CA GLY A 420 16.18 -22.25 -8.93
C GLY A 420 15.04 -21.90 -9.90
N ASP A 421 14.13 -21.02 -9.50
CA ASP A 421 13.07 -20.55 -10.38
C ASP A 421 13.62 -19.62 -11.45
N LEU A 422 14.46 -18.65 -11.07
CA LEU A 422 15.06 -17.71 -12.01
C LEU A 422 15.82 -18.46 -13.12
N GLY A 423 16.71 -19.38 -12.74
CA GLY A 423 17.44 -20.18 -13.70
C GLY A 423 16.54 -21.08 -14.56
N PHE A 424 15.36 -21.49 -14.06
CA PHE A 424 14.37 -22.18 -14.89
C PHE A 424 13.69 -21.23 -15.88
N LEU A 425 13.26 -20.04 -15.45
CA LEU A 425 12.63 -19.03 -16.30
C LEU A 425 13.58 -18.57 -17.42
N GLU A 426 14.86 -18.35 -17.13
CA GLU A 426 15.88 -18.01 -18.12
C GLU A 426 15.99 -19.08 -19.23
N ARG A 427 15.95 -20.37 -18.85
CA ARG A 427 15.92 -21.47 -19.83
C ARG A 427 14.63 -21.50 -20.64
N VAL A 428 13.48 -21.17 -20.04
CA VAL A 428 12.19 -21.07 -20.75
C VAL A 428 12.25 -19.97 -21.81
N ILE A 429 12.73 -18.78 -21.43
CA ILE A 429 12.90 -17.63 -22.34
C ILE A 429 13.82 -18.01 -23.51
N ALA A 430 14.98 -18.61 -23.23
CA ALA A 430 15.93 -19.04 -24.25
C ALA A 430 15.37 -20.13 -25.19
N ALA A 431 14.51 -21.02 -24.69
CA ALA A 431 13.92 -22.11 -25.48
C ALA A 431 12.72 -21.68 -26.34
N LYS A 432 12.08 -20.56 -26.00
CA LYS A 432 10.87 -20.03 -26.67
C LYS A 432 11.02 -18.53 -27.01
N PRO A 433 12.09 -18.13 -27.74
CA PRO A 433 12.30 -16.72 -28.07
C PRO A 433 11.12 -16.18 -28.89
N GLY A 434 10.68 -14.95 -28.60
CA GLY A 434 9.52 -14.35 -29.26
C GLY A 434 8.15 -14.89 -28.79
N ALA A 435 8.10 -15.93 -27.95
CA ALA A 435 6.87 -16.60 -27.53
C ALA A 435 6.54 -16.50 -26.02
N VAL A 436 7.32 -15.74 -25.26
CA VAL A 436 7.16 -15.61 -23.80
C VAL A 436 6.54 -14.26 -23.44
N VAL A 437 5.38 -14.30 -22.78
CA VAL A 437 4.71 -13.14 -22.18
C VAL A 437 4.86 -13.22 -20.67
N ALA A 438 5.49 -12.23 -20.05
CA ALA A 438 5.58 -12.10 -18.61
C ALA A 438 4.57 -11.07 -18.09
N MET A 439 3.88 -11.42 -17.00
CA MET A 439 2.95 -10.55 -16.29
C MET A 439 3.38 -10.50 -14.82
N SER A 440 3.92 -9.36 -14.39
CA SER A 440 4.06 -9.06 -12.97
C SER A 440 2.73 -8.59 -12.41
N TYR A 441 2.26 -9.21 -11.34
CA TYR A 441 1.01 -8.81 -10.70
C TYR A 441 1.15 -7.65 -9.72
N GLY A 442 2.39 -7.29 -9.35
CA GLY A 442 2.67 -6.16 -8.46
C GLY A 442 4.00 -5.48 -8.73
N ASN A 443 5.10 -6.23 -8.64
CA ASN A 443 6.44 -5.68 -8.61
C ASN A 443 6.99 -5.33 -10.03
N PRO A 444 7.14 -4.05 -10.41
CA PRO A 444 7.66 -3.69 -11.73
C PRO A 444 9.15 -4.06 -11.92
N HIS A 445 9.92 -4.20 -10.83
CA HIS A 445 11.37 -4.44 -10.92
C HIS A 445 11.71 -5.85 -11.41
N LEU A 446 10.76 -6.79 -11.47
CA LEU A 446 11.00 -8.16 -11.94
C LEU A 446 11.54 -8.21 -13.39
N ILE A 447 11.22 -7.21 -14.22
CA ILE A 447 11.73 -7.11 -15.59
C ILE A 447 13.27 -7.08 -15.64
N ARG A 448 13.93 -6.54 -14.59
CA ARG A 448 15.39 -6.43 -14.49
C ARG A 448 16.09 -7.79 -14.56
N LYS A 449 15.40 -8.87 -14.20
CA LYS A 449 15.94 -10.24 -14.16
C LYS A 449 15.34 -11.15 -15.24
N LEU A 450 14.50 -10.62 -16.12
CA LEU A 450 13.87 -11.40 -17.19
C LEU A 450 14.13 -10.75 -18.57
N PRO A 451 15.41 -10.55 -18.96
CA PRO A 451 15.72 -10.04 -20.29
C PRO A 451 15.27 -11.02 -21.38
N GLY A 452 14.81 -10.50 -22.52
CA GLY A 452 14.46 -11.32 -23.69
C GLY A 452 13.05 -11.91 -23.70
N VAL A 453 12.20 -11.56 -22.74
CA VAL A 453 10.75 -11.82 -22.88
C VAL A 453 10.19 -11.01 -24.04
N ALA A 454 9.29 -11.61 -24.82
CA ALA A 454 8.67 -10.97 -25.98
C ALA A 454 7.62 -9.95 -25.57
N ALA A 455 7.03 -10.10 -24.38
CA ALA A 455 6.27 -9.03 -23.75
C ALA A 455 6.41 -9.06 -22.23
N PHE A 456 6.32 -7.88 -21.61
CA PHE A 456 6.33 -7.73 -20.16
C PHE A 456 5.27 -6.71 -19.75
N LEU A 457 4.34 -7.15 -18.90
CA LEU A 457 3.27 -6.33 -18.34
C LEU A 457 3.38 -6.23 -16.82
N VAL A 458 2.86 -5.13 -16.28
CA VAL A 458 2.79 -4.86 -14.84
C VAL A 458 1.35 -4.50 -14.48
N GLY A 459 0.78 -5.31 -13.58
CA GLY A 459 -0.25 -4.90 -12.65
C GLY A 459 0.37 -4.51 -11.31
N TYR A 460 -0.36 -3.76 -10.49
CA TYR A 460 0.14 -3.17 -9.26
C TYR A 460 -0.66 -3.66 -8.03
N GLY A 461 -0.53 -4.94 -7.69
CA GLY A 461 -1.03 -5.56 -6.47
C GLY A 461 -0.13 -6.71 -5.98
N GLU A 462 0.27 -6.71 -4.71
CA GLU A 462 1.17 -7.72 -4.12
C GLU A 462 0.49 -8.62 -3.07
N ARG A 463 -0.86 -8.65 -3.03
CA ARG A 463 -1.71 -9.41 -2.08
C ARG A 463 -1.70 -8.84 -0.66
N GLY A 464 -2.72 -9.20 0.13
CA GLY A 464 -2.81 -8.86 1.55
C GLY A 464 -2.97 -7.36 1.72
N TRP A 465 -2.04 -6.73 2.45
CA TRP A 465 -2.08 -5.29 2.68
C TRP A 465 -1.55 -4.46 1.49
N PHE A 466 -1.09 -5.12 0.42
CA PHE A 466 -0.32 -4.52 -0.66
C PHE A 466 -1.11 -4.47 -1.99
N GLY A 467 -2.44 -4.34 -1.92
CA GLY A 467 -3.34 -4.12 -3.06
C GLY A 467 -3.88 -5.38 -3.73
N ASN A 468 -5.05 -5.23 -4.35
CA ASN A 468 -5.78 -6.30 -5.03
C ASN A 468 -5.09 -6.72 -6.33
N GLN A 469 -4.47 -7.89 -6.33
CA GLN A 469 -3.86 -8.46 -7.53
C GLN A 469 -4.83 -9.24 -8.40
N ALA A 470 -5.92 -9.77 -7.82
CA ALA A 470 -6.85 -10.65 -8.51
C ALA A 470 -7.68 -9.93 -9.58
N VAL A 471 -7.93 -8.62 -9.40
CA VAL A 471 -8.60 -7.80 -10.41
C VAL A 471 -7.83 -7.76 -11.74
N TYR A 472 -6.51 -7.87 -11.72
CA TYR A 472 -5.70 -7.90 -12.93
C TYR A 472 -5.83 -9.22 -13.71
N PHE A 473 -6.38 -10.30 -13.17
CA PHE A 473 -6.54 -11.55 -13.91
C PHE A 473 -7.44 -11.38 -15.12
N ASP A 474 -8.60 -10.75 -14.93
CA ASP A 474 -9.56 -10.54 -16.02
C ASP A 474 -9.06 -9.48 -17.00
N VAL A 475 -8.40 -8.43 -16.48
CA VAL A 475 -7.81 -7.36 -17.29
C VAL A 475 -6.68 -7.90 -18.17
N PHE A 476 -5.81 -8.74 -17.61
CA PHE A 476 -4.73 -9.38 -18.36
C PHE A 476 -5.26 -10.36 -19.41
N ILE A 477 -6.27 -11.17 -19.07
CA ILE A 477 -6.91 -12.07 -20.05
C ILE A 477 -7.56 -11.29 -21.20
N GLU A 478 -8.20 -10.16 -20.91
CA GLU A 478 -8.77 -9.27 -21.92
C GLU A 478 -7.68 -8.67 -22.83
N ALA A 479 -6.56 -8.25 -22.24
CA ALA A 479 -5.40 -7.76 -22.99
C ALA A 479 -4.78 -8.87 -23.86
N LEU A 480 -4.65 -10.09 -23.32
CA LEU A 480 -4.21 -11.25 -24.10
C LEU A 480 -5.12 -11.44 -25.31
N LYS A 481 -6.44 -11.36 -25.16
CA LYS A 481 -7.42 -11.47 -26.26
C LYS A 481 -7.46 -10.28 -27.23
N GLY A 482 -6.65 -9.24 -27.01
CA GLY A 482 -6.68 -8.00 -27.78
C GLY A 482 -7.91 -7.11 -27.52
N GLY A 483 -8.71 -7.42 -26.49
CA GLY A 483 -9.88 -6.64 -26.09
C GLY A 483 -9.54 -5.38 -25.29
N LEU A 484 -8.35 -5.36 -24.66
CA LEU A 484 -7.84 -4.23 -23.89
C LEU A 484 -6.46 -3.84 -24.40
N ARG A 485 -6.25 -2.54 -24.60
CA ARG A 485 -4.92 -1.96 -24.82
C ARG A 485 -4.40 -1.41 -23.50
N PRO A 486 -3.29 -1.95 -22.95
CA PRO A 486 -2.62 -1.36 -21.79
C PRO A 486 -2.31 0.12 -22.04
N SER A 487 -2.47 0.96 -21.03
CA SER A 487 -2.26 2.41 -21.15
C SER A 487 -1.50 3.02 -19.98
N GLY A 488 -1.23 2.24 -18.94
CA GLY A 488 -0.49 2.70 -17.78
C GLY A 488 0.95 3.08 -18.13
N ARG A 489 1.54 3.89 -17.27
CA ARG A 489 2.92 4.38 -17.37
C ARG A 489 3.62 4.15 -16.04
N LEU A 490 4.90 3.77 -16.05
CA LEU A 490 5.66 3.55 -14.82
C LEU A 490 5.73 4.84 -13.99
N PRO A 491 5.26 4.86 -12.74
CA PRO A 491 5.44 6.01 -11.85
C PRO A 491 6.75 5.94 -11.07
N VAL A 492 7.59 4.93 -11.33
CA VAL A 492 8.88 4.68 -10.68
C VAL A 492 9.97 4.48 -11.72
N HIS A 493 11.18 4.87 -11.37
CA HIS A 493 12.37 4.51 -12.14
C HIS A 493 12.70 3.04 -11.87
N ILE A 494 12.96 2.24 -12.91
CA ILE A 494 13.38 0.84 -12.76
C ILE A 494 14.82 0.65 -13.21
N SER A 495 15.19 1.27 -14.33
CA SER A 495 16.54 1.33 -14.92
C SER A 495 16.57 2.38 -16.03
N ASP A 496 17.74 2.67 -16.60
CA ASP A 496 17.87 3.59 -17.76
C ASP A 496 17.00 3.19 -18.96
N ALA A 497 16.72 1.90 -19.14
CA ALA A 497 15.85 1.38 -20.19
C ALA A 497 14.36 1.57 -19.87
N PHE A 498 14.02 1.73 -18.59
CA PHE A 498 12.66 1.88 -18.09
C PHE A 498 12.60 3.02 -17.05
N PRO A 499 12.80 4.28 -17.48
CA PRO A 499 12.64 5.44 -16.62
C PRO A 499 11.17 5.66 -16.25
N ILE A 500 10.93 6.58 -15.31
CA ILE A 500 9.59 7.10 -15.01
C ILE A 500 8.91 7.53 -16.32
N GLY A 501 7.63 7.20 -16.46
CA GLY A 501 6.81 7.47 -17.64
C GLY A 501 6.89 6.38 -18.72
N SER A 502 7.70 5.33 -18.54
CA SER A 502 7.76 4.24 -19.53
C SER A 502 6.47 3.44 -19.60
N GLY A 503 6.04 3.13 -20.82
CA GLY A 503 4.89 2.27 -21.13
C GLY A 503 4.54 2.43 -22.60
N LEU A 504 4.26 1.32 -23.28
CA LEU A 504 3.91 1.28 -24.71
C LEU A 504 2.50 1.78 -24.99
#